data_AF-R1EKJ8-F1
#
_entry.id   AF-R1EKJ8-F1
#
_cell.length_a   1.000
_cell.length_b   1.000
_cell.length_c   1.000
_cell.angle_alpha   90.00
_cell.angle_beta   90.00
_cell.angle_gamma   90.00
#
_symmetry.space_group_name_H-M   'P 1'
#
loop_
_entity.id
_entity.type
_entity.pdbx_description
1 polymer ?
#
loop_
_entity_poly.entity_id
_entity_poly.type
_entity_poly.pdbx_seq_one_letter_code
_entity_poly.pdbx_strand_id
1 'polypeptide(L)'
;MFDSQVGTVTAWPSLLSFAASWDASLTREFASALGREFRAKGANVILGPSVNVHRVARNGRNAEYLSGEEPRLGEVLVAAYVQGVQSEKVAAVVKHYALNNQETHRATVDVEVDERTRREVYYPPFEAAVRAGVASFMCSYNLV
;
A
#
# COMPACT_ATOMS: atom_id res chain seq x y z
N MET A 1 18.79 -24.20 3.10
CA MET A 1 17.34 -24.44 2.88
C MET A 1 16.63 -23.26 2.17
N PHE A 2 17.25 -22.08 2.03
CA PHE A 2 16.64 -20.93 1.32
C PHE A 2 17.06 -20.78 -0.15
N ASP A 3 18.16 -21.41 -0.59
CA ASP A 3 18.65 -21.29 -1.98
C ASP A 3 17.73 -21.92 -3.03
N SER A 4 16.89 -22.90 -2.66
CA SER A 4 16.04 -23.60 -3.64
C SER A 4 14.77 -22.83 -4.04
N GLN A 5 14.53 -21.65 -3.45
CA GLN A 5 13.36 -20.81 -3.77
C GLN A 5 13.72 -19.51 -4.50
N VAL A 6 15.00 -19.14 -4.56
CA VAL A 6 15.44 -17.95 -5.30
C VAL A 6 15.14 -18.15 -6.79
N GLY A 7 14.41 -17.22 -7.41
CA GLY A 7 14.01 -17.30 -8.81
C GLY A 7 12.75 -18.14 -9.11
N THR A 8 12.05 -18.63 -8.09
CA THR A 8 10.77 -19.36 -8.28
C THR A 8 9.54 -18.45 -8.33
N VAL A 9 9.75 -17.14 -8.16
CA VAL A 9 8.69 -16.11 -8.04
C VAL A 9 9.17 -14.83 -8.72
N THR A 10 8.25 -14.04 -9.26
CA THR A 10 8.63 -12.77 -9.87
C THR A 10 9.07 -11.78 -8.79
N ALA A 11 10.28 -11.24 -8.93
CA ALA A 11 10.77 -10.16 -8.09
C ALA A 11 10.27 -8.82 -8.65
N TRP A 12 9.19 -8.31 -8.08
CA TRP A 12 8.59 -7.03 -8.49
C TRP A 12 9.37 -5.83 -7.94
N PRO A 13 9.35 -4.68 -8.64
CA PRO A 13 9.83 -3.41 -8.09
C PRO A 13 9.09 -3.02 -6.79
N SER A 14 9.69 -2.09 -6.04
CA SER A 14 9.04 -1.50 -4.87
C SER A 14 7.75 -0.75 -5.26
N LEU A 15 6.81 -0.61 -4.32
CA LEU A 15 5.57 0.13 -4.59
C LEU A 15 5.83 1.62 -4.85
N LEU A 16 6.90 2.19 -4.29
CA LEU A 16 7.34 3.55 -4.66
C LEU A 16 7.79 3.64 -6.13
N SER A 17 8.41 2.60 -6.67
CA SER A 17 8.77 2.52 -8.08
C SER A 17 7.53 2.45 -8.98
N PHE A 18 6.49 1.72 -8.55
CA PHE A 18 5.19 1.73 -9.24
C PHE A 18 4.51 3.09 -9.14
N ALA A 19 4.57 3.77 -7.99
CA ALA A 19 4.07 5.12 -7.85
C ALA A 19 4.74 6.10 -8.84
N ALA A 20 6.05 5.97 -9.00
CA ALA A 20 6.84 6.76 -9.95
C ALA A 20 6.53 6.47 -11.43
N SER A 21 5.73 5.45 -11.76
CA SER A 21 5.25 5.21 -13.12
C SER A 21 4.08 6.13 -13.50
N TRP A 22 3.34 6.64 -12.52
CA TRP A 22 2.10 7.42 -12.71
C TRP A 22 1.04 6.70 -13.57
N ASP A 23 1.12 5.38 -13.66
CA ASP A 23 0.30 4.57 -14.55
C ASP A 23 -0.60 3.61 -13.75
N ALA A 24 -1.89 3.96 -13.70
CA ALA A 24 -2.92 3.15 -13.05
C ALA A 24 -3.17 1.82 -13.79
N SER A 25 -3.03 1.80 -15.11
CA SER A 25 -3.21 0.58 -15.90
C SER A 25 -2.09 -0.41 -15.60
N LEU A 26 -0.84 0.06 -15.63
CA LEU A 26 0.33 -0.74 -15.26
C LEU A 26 0.23 -1.24 -13.82
N THR A 27 -0.21 -0.37 -12.89
CA THR A 27 -0.41 -0.74 -11.48
C THR A 27 -1.45 -1.86 -11.32
N ARG A 28 -2.56 -1.81 -12.07
CA ARG A 28 -3.58 -2.85 -12.07
C ARG A 28 -3.06 -4.16 -12.66
N GLU A 29 -2.30 -4.10 -13.75
CA GLU A 29 -1.69 -5.27 -14.38
C GLU A 29 -0.73 -5.97 -13.42
N PHE A 30 0.15 -5.20 -12.78
CA PHE A 30 1.04 -5.67 -11.72
C PHE A 30 0.26 -6.31 -10.57
N ALA A 31 -0.76 -5.63 -10.05
CA ALA A 31 -1.57 -6.13 -8.94
C ALA A 31 -2.28 -7.46 -9.26
N SER A 32 -2.79 -7.59 -10.49
CA SER A 32 -3.40 -8.82 -10.99
C SER A 32 -2.35 -9.93 -11.19
N ALA A 33 -1.15 -9.62 -11.70
CA ALA A 33 -0.06 -10.59 -11.78
C ALA A 33 0.37 -11.09 -10.39
N LEU A 34 0.52 -10.18 -9.43
CA LEU A 34 0.83 -10.50 -8.04
C LEU A 34 -0.27 -11.37 -7.40
N GLY A 35 -1.54 -11.02 -7.61
CA GLY A 35 -2.70 -11.80 -7.15
C GLY A 35 -2.69 -13.23 -7.68
N ARG A 36 -2.37 -13.42 -8.96
CA ARG A 36 -2.21 -14.77 -9.56
C ARG A 36 -1.12 -15.57 -8.87
N GLU A 37 0.04 -14.97 -8.59
CA GLU A 37 1.13 -15.66 -7.91
C GLU A 37 0.76 -16.07 -6.47
N PHE A 38 0.06 -15.20 -5.73
CA PHE A 38 -0.42 -15.53 -4.38
C PHE A 38 -1.41 -16.69 -4.42
N ARG A 39 -2.39 -16.62 -5.32
CA ARG A 39 -3.40 -17.66 -5.48
C ARG A 39 -2.79 -19.00 -5.91
N ALA A 40 -1.83 -18.98 -6.84
CA ALA A 40 -1.14 -20.18 -7.30
C ALA A 40 -0.38 -20.89 -6.16
N LYS A 41 0.07 -20.13 -5.15
CA LYS A 41 0.73 -20.66 -3.94
C LYS A 41 -0.25 -21.02 -2.81
N GLY A 42 -1.56 -20.87 -3.03
CA GLY A 42 -2.58 -21.11 -2.01
C GLY A 42 -2.69 -20.01 -0.94
N ALA A 43 -2.14 -18.82 -1.20
CA ALA A 43 -2.29 -17.66 -0.33
C ALA A 43 -3.48 -16.80 -0.79
N ASN A 44 -4.37 -16.47 0.14
CA ASN A 44 -5.65 -15.79 -0.15
C ASN A 44 -5.68 -14.32 0.26
N VAL A 45 -4.61 -13.81 0.89
CA VAL A 45 -4.54 -12.45 1.43
C VAL A 45 -3.17 -11.83 1.11
N ILE A 46 -3.17 -10.61 0.59
CA ILE A 46 -1.98 -9.77 0.41
C ILE A 46 -2.03 -8.65 1.45
N LEU A 47 -1.00 -8.56 2.29
CA LEU A 47 -0.85 -7.48 3.28
C LEU A 47 -0.32 -6.21 2.61
N GLY A 48 -1.08 -5.70 1.65
CA GLY A 48 -0.76 -4.52 0.85
C GLY A 48 -1.94 -4.07 -0.02
N PRO A 49 -1.82 -2.89 -0.63
CA PRO A 49 -0.64 -2.03 -0.64
C PRO A 49 -0.57 -1.13 0.60
N SER A 50 0.60 -0.57 0.87
CA SER A 50 0.69 0.54 1.84
C SER A 50 0.46 1.87 1.12
N VAL A 51 -0.22 2.85 1.74
CA VAL A 51 -0.66 4.10 1.07
C VAL A 51 -0.50 5.37 1.91
N ASN A 52 0.35 5.34 2.93
CA ASN A 52 0.66 6.52 3.72
C ASN A 52 1.42 7.55 2.87
N VAL A 53 1.05 8.82 2.98
CA VAL A 53 1.65 9.90 2.17
C VAL A 53 3.02 10.30 2.71
N HIS A 54 4.03 10.29 1.84
CA HIS A 54 5.41 10.61 2.19
C HIS A 54 5.54 12.06 2.66
N ARG A 55 6.11 12.24 3.85
CA ARG A 55 6.53 13.56 4.37
C ARG A 55 7.90 13.53 5.02
N VAL A 56 8.35 12.35 5.44
CA VAL A 56 9.65 12.16 6.11
C VAL A 56 10.55 11.33 5.20
N ALA A 57 11.53 11.97 4.57
CA ALA A 57 12.46 11.29 3.67
C ALA A 57 13.22 10.13 4.34
N ARG A 58 13.49 10.26 5.65
CA ARG A 58 14.18 9.24 6.47
C ARG A 58 13.28 8.08 6.91
N ASN A 59 12.00 8.07 6.55
CA ASN A 59 11.12 6.94 6.83
C ASN A 59 11.58 5.72 6.01
N GLY A 60 12.04 4.68 6.69
CA GLY A 60 12.54 3.44 6.07
C GLY A 60 11.49 2.67 5.27
N ARG A 61 10.20 3.04 5.40
CA ARG A 61 9.08 2.36 4.74
C ARG A 61 8.54 3.06 3.50
N ASN A 62 9.15 4.17 3.11
CA ASN A 62 8.76 4.91 1.90
C ASN A 62 8.74 4.01 0.65
N ALA A 63 9.62 3.00 0.56
CA ALA A 63 9.62 2.06 -0.57
C ALA A 63 8.33 1.20 -0.67
N GLU A 64 7.58 1.04 0.42
CA GLU A 64 6.35 0.27 0.47
C GLU A 64 5.11 1.06 0.04
N TYR A 65 5.18 2.39 -0.04
CA TYR A 65 3.99 3.23 -0.15
C TYR A 65 3.70 3.58 -1.62
N LEU A 66 2.50 3.21 -2.09
CA LEU A 66 2.03 3.39 -3.47
C LEU A 66 1.53 4.82 -3.74
N SER A 67 1.62 5.72 -2.76
CA SER A 67 1.16 7.10 -2.83
C SER A 67 2.25 8.10 -3.17
N GLY A 68 3.53 7.79 -2.92
CA GLY A 68 4.58 8.81 -2.86
C GLY A 68 4.19 9.92 -1.88
N GLU A 69 4.50 11.17 -2.22
CA GLU A 69 4.14 12.36 -1.41
C GLU A 69 2.81 13.02 -1.82
N GLU A 70 2.16 12.54 -2.88
CA GLU A 70 0.96 13.18 -3.43
C GLU A 70 -0.31 12.37 -3.18
N PRO A 71 -1.27 12.87 -2.37
CA PRO A 71 -2.50 12.14 -2.05
C PRO A 71 -3.29 11.73 -3.29
N ARG A 72 -3.40 12.59 -4.31
CA ARG A 72 -4.15 12.30 -5.54
C ARG A 72 -3.56 11.14 -6.33
N LEU A 73 -2.24 11.04 -6.37
CA LEU A 73 -1.54 9.90 -6.98
C LEU A 73 -1.91 8.61 -6.22
N GLY A 74 -1.84 8.66 -4.88
CA GLY A 74 -2.24 7.55 -4.02
C GLY A 74 -3.68 7.08 -4.26
N GLU A 75 -4.64 8.00 -4.39
CA GLU A 75 -6.05 7.66 -4.69
C GLU A 75 -6.21 6.87 -5.98
N VAL A 76 -5.54 7.31 -7.05
CA VAL A 76 -5.67 6.71 -8.37
C VAL A 76 -5.03 5.32 -8.37
N LEU A 77 -3.84 5.19 -7.81
CA LEU A 77 -3.08 3.94 -7.86
C LEU A 77 -3.61 2.88 -6.89
N VAL A 78 -4.07 3.26 -5.70
CA VAL A 78 -4.63 2.29 -4.74
C VAL A 78 -5.91 1.65 -5.27
N ALA A 79 -6.77 2.42 -5.96
CA ALA A 79 -7.98 1.88 -6.55
C ALA A 79 -7.65 0.83 -7.62
N ALA A 80 -6.69 1.13 -8.50
CA ALA A 80 -6.20 0.21 -9.51
C ALA A 80 -5.58 -1.06 -8.88
N TYR A 81 -4.77 -0.91 -7.83
CA TYR A 81 -4.15 -2.03 -7.14
C TYR A 81 -5.18 -2.94 -6.47
N VAL A 82 -6.12 -2.37 -5.71
CA VAL A 82 -7.17 -3.13 -5.00
C VAL A 82 -8.00 -3.94 -6.00
N GLN A 83 -8.44 -3.30 -7.09
CA GLN A 83 -9.21 -3.98 -8.13
C GLN A 83 -8.42 -5.09 -8.83
N GLY A 84 -7.13 -4.87 -9.08
CA GLY A 84 -6.25 -5.88 -9.70
C GLY A 84 -6.01 -7.10 -8.81
N VAL A 85 -5.67 -6.90 -7.53
CA VAL A 85 -5.49 -8.01 -6.59
C VAL A 85 -6.80 -8.80 -6.43
N GLN A 86 -7.91 -8.10 -6.21
CA GLN A 86 -9.19 -8.74 -5.89
C GLN A 86 -9.86 -9.39 -7.10
N SER A 87 -9.55 -9.00 -8.34
CA SER A 87 -10.02 -9.71 -9.53
C SER A 87 -9.51 -11.14 -9.60
N GLU A 88 -8.38 -11.44 -8.94
CA GLU A 88 -7.82 -12.78 -8.86
C GLU A 88 -8.40 -13.63 -7.73
N LYS A 89 -9.40 -13.10 -6.98
CA LYS A 89 -10.00 -13.72 -5.78
C LYS A 89 -9.03 -13.84 -4.60
N VAL A 90 -8.14 -12.85 -4.47
CA VAL A 90 -7.22 -12.66 -3.33
C VAL A 90 -7.61 -11.36 -2.63
N ALA A 91 -7.68 -11.36 -1.29
CA ALA A 91 -8.02 -10.16 -0.53
C ALA A 91 -6.84 -9.17 -0.46
N ALA A 92 -7.08 -7.92 -0.83
CA ALA A 92 -6.13 -6.83 -0.57
C ALA A 92 -6.36 -6.27 0.83
N VAL A 93 -5.27 -5.93 1.53
CA VAL A 93 -5.30 -5.31 2.87
C VAL A 93 -4.49 -4.03 2.84
N VAL A 94 -5.19 -2.90 2.70
CA VAL A 94 -4.55 -1.58 2.63
C VAL A 94 -3.99 -1.19 3.99
N LYS A 95 -2.80 -0.59 4.02
CA LYS A 95 -2.10 -0.29 5.28
C LYS A 95 -1.26 0.99 5.20
N HIS A 96 -0.75 1.53 6.30
CA HIS A 96 -1.12 1.22 7.68
C HIS A 96 -2.07 2.32 8.11
N TYR A 97 -3.31 1.97 8.41
CA TYR A 97 -4.34 2.93 8.79
C TYR A 97 -4.15 3.33 10.27
N ALA A 98 -3.70 4.53 10.61
CA ALA A 98 -3.29 5.63 9.73
C ALA A 98 -2.05 6.38 10.27
N LEU A 99 -1.51 7.30 9.46
CA LEU A 99 -0.48 8.26 9.86
C LEU A 99 0.89 7.67 10.23
N ASN A 100 1.17 6.41 9.84
CA ASN A 100 2.47 5.77 10.04
C ASN A 100 3.51 6.31 9.04
N ASN A 101 3.96 7.55 9.23
CA ASN A 101 4.83 8.27 8.28
C ASN A 101 6.29 8.39 8.72
N GLN A 102 6.66 7.85 9.88
CA GLN A 102 7.98 8.00 10.47
C GLN A 102 8.40 6.79 11.32
N GLU A 103 9.69 6.65 11.58
CA GLU A 103 10.28 5.47 12.23
C GLU A 103 10.72 5.72 13.68
N THR A 104 10.98 6.96 14.07
CA THR A 104 11.46 7.31 15.41
C THR A 104 10.37 7.01 16.45
N HIS A 105 10.61 6.10 17.39
CA HIS A 105 9.61 5.68 18.37
C HIS A 105 8.28 5.18 17.73
N ARG A 106 8.33 4.54 16.55
CA ARG A 106 7.14 4.16 15.77
C ARG A 106 6.03 3.40 16.53
N ALA A 107 6.37 2.71 17.61
CA ALA A 107 5.45 1.90 18.40
C ALA A 107 4.86 2.64 19.60
N THR A 108 5.36 3.84 19.90
CA THR A 108 4.98 4.61 21.10
C THR A 108 4.72 6.09 20.81
N VAL A 109 5.04 6.57 19.61
CA VAL A 109 4.80 7.96 19.21
C VAL A 109 3.31 8.24 19.14
N ASP A 110 2.93 9.41 19.62
CA ASP A 110 1.60 9.99 19.43
C ASP A 110 1.64 10.95 18.23
N VAL A 111 0.76 10.71 17.24
CA VAL A 111 0.77 11.43 15.97
C VAL A 111 -0.38 12.43 15.93
N GLU A 112 -0.05 13.65 16.34
CA GLU A 112 -0.98 14.79 16.32
C GLU A 112 -0.99 15.45 14.93
N VAL A 113 -2.15 15.46 14.29
CA VAL A 113 -2.40 16.12 13.00
C VAL A 113 -3.79 16.72 13.05
N ASP A 114 -3.96 17.97 12.62
CA ASP A 114 -5.27 18.61 12.61
C ASP A 114 -6.25 17.91 11.65
N GLU A 115 -7.56 18.05 11.90
CA GLU A 115 -8.59 17.36 11.12
C GLU A 115 -8.50 17.70 9.63
N ARG A 116 -8.28 18.97 9.29
CA ARG A 116 -8.23 19.40 7.90
C ARG A 116 -7.09 18.72 7.16
N THR A 117 -5.88 18.71 7.75
CA THR A 117 -4.72 18.03 7.16
C THR A 117 -4.96 16.52 7.04
N ARG A 118 -5.60 15.88 8.03
CA ARG A 118 -5.99 14.46 7.93
C ARG A 118 -6.89 14.20 6.72
N ARG A 119 -7.92 15.02 6.54
CA ARG A 119 -8.92 14.90 5.46
C ARG A 119 -8.35 15.22 4.08
N GLU A 120 -7.53 16.25 3.97
CA GLU A 120 -7.02 16.75 2.69
C GLU A 120 -5.74 16.03 2.22
N VAL A 121 -4.93 15.51 3.15
CA VAL A 121 -3.62 14.93 2.83
C VAL A 121 -3.56 13.44 3.11
N TYR A 122 -3.91 12.98 4.31
CA TYR A 122 -3.54 11.61 4.72
C TYR A 122 -4.61 10.55 4.46
N TYR A 123 -5.89 10.88 4.59
CA TYR A 123 -7.00 9.96 4.37
C TYR A 123 -7.43 9.73 2.92
N PRO A 124 -7.19 10.62 1.93
CA PRO A 124 -7.69 10.41 0.57
C PRO A 124 -7.31 9.04 -0.04
N PRO A 125 -6.06 8.53 0.05
CA PRO A 125 -5.75 7.19 -0.47
C PRO A 125 -6.52 6.06 0.23
N PHE A 126 -6.75 6.16 1.54
CA PHE A 126 -7.54 5.17 2.28
C PHE A 126 -9.01 5.23 1.90
N GLU A 127 -9.57 6.43 1.70
CA GLU A 127 -10.94 6.61 1.24
C GLU A 127 -11.14 6.06 -0.18
N ALA A 128 -10.19 6.30 -1.08
CA ALA A 128 -10.19 5.72 -2.42
C ALA A 128 -10.16 4.18 -2.38
N ALA A 129 -9.41 3.59 -1.45
CA ALA A 129 -9.41 2.14 -1.24
C ALA A 129 -10.79 1.61 -0.81
N VAL A 130 -11.49 2.30 0.10
CA VAL A 130 -12.87 1.96 0.48
C VAL A 130 -13.79 2.00 -0.74
N ARG A 131 -13.73 3.08 -1.52
CA ARG A 131 -14.54 3.24 -2.74
C ARG A 131 -14.24 2.17 -3.79
N ALA A 132 -13.00 1.69 -3.84
CA ALA A 132 -12.58 0.59 -4.72
C ALA A 132 -12.97 -0.81 -4.19
N GLY A 133 -13.56 -0.90 -2.99
CA GLY A 133 -14.04 -2.14 -2.39
C GLY A 133 -12.94 -2.98 -1.75
N VAL A 134 -11.93 -2.37 -1.13
CA VAL A 134 -10.88 -3.11 -0.40
C VAL A 134 -11.47 -4.04 0.66
N ALA A 135 -10.93 -5.25 0.76
CA ALA A 135 -11.43 -6.27 1.67
C ALA A 135 -11.16 -5.94 3.15
N SER A 136 -10.04 -5.31 3.47
CA SER A 136 -9.68 -4.96 4.85
C SER A 136 -8.62 -3.85 4.92
N PHE A 137 -8.42 -3.33 6.13
CA PHE A 137 -7.29 -2.47 6.49
C PHE A 137 -6.46 -3.10 7.61
N MET A 138 -5.17 -2.79 7.62
CA MET A 138 -4.28 -3.08 8.75
C MET A 138 -4.00 -1.80 9.54
N CYS A 139 -4.18 -1.85 10.86
CA CYS A 139 -3.90 -0.74 11.76
C CYS A 139 -2.42 -0.33 11.76
N SER A 140 -2.15 0.94 12.03
CA SER A 140 -0.81 1.44 12.30
C SER A 140 -0.34 1.11 13.71
N TYR A 141 0.96 1.30 13.95
CA TYR A 141 1.58 1.09 15.25
C TYR A 141 1.50 2.30 16.18
N ASN A 142 1.44 3.50 15.60
CA ASN A 142 1.45 4.76 16.35
C ASN A 142 0.09 5.04 17.01
N LEU A 143 0.11 5.87 18.04
CA LEU A 143 -1.09 6.50 18.60
C LEU A 143 -1.54 7.66 17.68
N VAL A 144 -2.81 8.07 17.77
CA VAL A 144 -3.47 9.09 16.92
C VAL A 144 -4.55 9.89 17.65
#